data_AF-A0A3N5PBP4-F1
#
_entry.id   AF-A0A3N5PBP4-F1
#
_cell.length_a   1.000
_cell.length_b   1.000
_cell.length_c   1.000
_cell.angle_alpha   90.00
_cell.angle_beta   90.00
_cell.angle_gamma   90.00
#
_symmetry.space_group_name_H-M   'P 1'
#
loop_
_entity.id
_entity.type
_entity.pdbx_description
1 polymer ?
#
loop_
_entity_poly.entity_id
_entity_poly.type
_entity_poly.pdbx_seq_one_letter_code
_entity_poly.pdbx_strand_id
1 'polypeptide(L)' 'MNNTKLIEALWWHKTDRGKILCTLCPRYCEIGVGQSGFCYIRQNIDGKLYTLGYGKPTGFGI' A
#
# COMPACT_ATOMS: atom_id res chain seq x y z
N MET A 1 21.44 -5.40 6.96
CA MET A 1 20.98 -4.68 5.74
C MET A 1 19.80 -5.48 5.20
N ASN A 2 18.58 -5.14 5.64
CA ASN A 2 17.47 -6.10 5.64
C ASN A 2 16.74 -6.13 4.29
N ASN A 3 16.85 -7.28 3.64
CA ASN A 3 16.12 -7.70 2.46
C ASN A 3 14.60 -7.48 2.66
N THR A 4 14.07 -6.37 2.15
CA THR A 4 12.66 -6.00 2.33
C THR A 4 11.89 -6.65 1.19
N LYS A 5 11.30 -7.81 1.47
CA LYS A 5 10.49 -8.54 0.49
C LYS A 5 9.19 -7.77 0.26
N LEU A 6 9.10 -7.09 -0.88
CA LEU A 6 7.86 -6.46 -1.34
C LEU A 6 6.87 -7.55 -1.75
N ILE A 7 5.71 -7.57 -1.11
CA ILE A 7 4.62 -8.50 -1.44
C ILE A 7 3.48 -7.69 -2.04
N GLU A 8 3.02 -8.09 -3.23
CA GLU A 8 1.86 -7.46 -3.86
C GLU A 8 0.63 -7.65 -2.96
N ALA A 9 -0.08 -6.55 -2.69
CA ALA A 9 -1.29 -6.58 -1.90
C ALA A 9 -2.44 -7.17 -2.73
N LEU A 10 -3.43 -7.77 -2.06
CA LEU A 10 -4.55 -8.43 -2.75
C LEU A 10 -5.81 -7.56 -2.82
N TRP A 11 -6.03 -6.69 -1.82
CA TRP A 11 -7.28 -5.91 -1.67
C TRP A 11 -7.13 -4.49 -2.19
N TRP A 12 -7.15 -4.35 -3.51
CA TRP A 12 -7.14 -3.06 -4.18
C TRP A 12 -7.65 -3.18 -5.63
N HIS A 13 -7.99 -2.06 -6.23
CA HIS A 13 -8.28 -1.96 -7.67
C HIS A 13 -7.80 -0.62 -8.22
N LYS A 14 -7.62 -0.54 -9.54
CA LYS A 14 -7.28 0.72 -10.22
C LYS A 14 -8.54 1.59 -10.34
N THR A 15 -8.39 2.89 -10.14
CA THR A 15 -9.43 3.87 -10.40
C THR A 15 -9.26 4.46 -11.80
N ASP A 16 -10.33 5.02 -12.38
CA ASP A 16 -10.30 5.73 -13.67
C ASP A 16 -9.27 6.87 -13.73
N ARG A 17 -8.84 7.38 -12.57
CA ARG A 17 -7.86 8.47 -12.45
C ARG A 17 -6.41 7.98 -12.42
N GLY A 18 -6.15 6.70 -12.71
CA GLY A 18 -4.81 6.11 -12.66
C GLY A 18 -4.25 5.94 -11.24
N LYS A 19 -5.11 6.00 -10.21
CA LYS A 19 -4.74 5.72 -8.82
C LYS A 19 -5.14 4.31 -8.43
N ILE A 20 -4.70 3.88 -7.26
CA ILE A 20 -5.14 2.64 -6.64
C ILE A 20 -6.10 2.96 -5.51
N LEU A 21 -7.28 2.34 -5.51
CA LEU A 21 -8.15 2.32 -4.33
C LEU A 21 -7.83 1.08 -3.49
N CYS A 22 -7.26 1.28 -2.31
CA CYS A 22 -7.02 0.20 -1.34
C CYS A 22 -8.29 -0.08 -0.54
N THR A 23 -8.76 -1.33 -0.52
CA THR A 23 -10.04 -1.71 0.11
C THR A 23 -9.87 -2.57 1.38
N LEU A 24 -8.64 -2.71 1.89
CA LEU A 24 -8.37 -3.54 3.08
C LEU A 24 -8.99 -2.97 4.36
N CYS A 25 -8.92 -1.66 4.54
CA CYS A 25 -9.36 -0.99 5.77
C CYS A 25 -10.47 0.00 5.44
N PRO A 26 -11.29 0.41 6.42
CA PRO A 26 -12.47 1.26 6.19
C PRO A 26 -12.13 2.68 5.71
N ARG A 27 -10.85 3.04 5.58
CA ARG A 27 -10.41 4.35 5.06
C ARG A 27 -10.45 4.46 3.54
N TYR A 28 -10.52 3.34 2.82
CA TYR A 28 -10.57 3.31 1.36
C TYR A 28 -9.57 4.29 0.69
N CYS A 29 -8.28 4.17 1.02
CA CYS A 29 -7.29 5.14 0.56
C CYS A 29 -7.13 5.09 -0.97
N GLU A 30 -7.25 6.25 -1.63
CA GLU A 30 -6.80 6.46 -3.02
C GLU A 30 -5.31 6.83 -3.06
N ILE A 31 -4.50 5.96 -3.64
CA ILE A 31 -3.04 6.02 -3.60
C ILE A 31 -2.52 6.25 -5.02
N GLY A 32 -1.96 7.43 -5.30
CA GLY A 32 -1.29 7.73 -6.56
C GLY A 32 0.05 7.00 -6.72
N VAL A 33 0.59 6.96 -7.94
CA VAL A 33 1.87 6.30 -8.23
C VAL A 33 2.99 6.91 -7.37
N GLY A 34 3.78 6.07 -6.70
CA GLY A 34 4.84 6.46 -5.78
C GLY A 34 4.35 6.86 -4.39
N GLN A 35 3.04 7.02 -4.18
CA GLN A 35 2.49 7.42 -2.88
C GLN A 35 2.23 6.21 -1.98
N SER A 36 2.24 6.46 -0.67
CA SER A 36 1.83 5.51 0.35
C SER A 36 0.41 5.81 0.83
N GLY A 37 -0.30 4.76 1.26
CA GLY A 37 -1.57 4.93 1.95
C GLY A 37 -1.38 5.51 3.35
N PHE A 38 -2.49 5.87 4.00
CA PHE A 38 -2.48 6.44 5.35
C PHE A 38 -1.80 5.55 6.40
N CYS A 39 -1.78 4.23 6.19
CA CYS A 39 -1.11 3.29 7.08
C CYS A 39 0.41 3.26 6.91
N TYR A 40 0.99 3.96 5.93
CA TYR A 40 2.41 4.01 5.57
C TYR A 40 3.10 2.67 5.20
N ILE A 41 2.42 1.54 5.38
CA ILE A 41 2.96 0.20 5.09
C ILE A 41 2.55 -0.34 3.72
N ARG A 42 1.69 0.39 3.01
CA ARG A 42 1.23 0.04 1.66
C ARG A 42 1.52 1.17 0.70
N GLN A 43 2.19 0.85 -0.40
CA GLN A 43 2.64 1.84 -1.38
C GLN A 43 2.26 1.41 -2.79
N ASN A 44 1.85 2.37 -3.61
CA ASN A 44 1.65 2.17 -5.03
C ASN A 44 3.02 2.32 -5.73
N ILE A 45 3.53 1.21 -6.25
CA ILE A 45 4.77 1.14 -7.03
C ILE A 45 4.37 0.74 -8.44
N ASP A 46 4.57 1.64 -9.40
CA ASP A 46 4.30 1.42 -10.83
C ASP A 46 2.88 0.90 -11.11
N GLY A 47 1.88 1.50 -10.46
CA GLY A 47 0.47 1.15 -10.66
C GLY A 47 0.04 -0.16 -10.01
N LYS A 48 0.85 -0.73 -9.12
CA LYS A 48 0.53 -1.89 -8.29
C LYS A 48 0.72 -1.59 -6.80
N LEU A 49 -0.13 -2.17 -5.96
CA LEU A 49 -0.04 -1.95 -4.51
C LEU A 49 0.84 -3.01 -3.87
N TYR A 50 1.84 -2.60 -3.09
CA TYR A 50 2.74 -3.49 -2.35
C TYR A 50 2.67 -3.24 -0.85
N THR A 51 2.91 -4.30 -0.07
CA THR A 51 3.11 -4.25 1.38
C THR A 51 4.60 -4.20 1.69
N LEU A 52 5.03 -3.18 2.43
CA LEU A 52 6.44 -2.91 2.74
C LEU A 52 6.95 -3.73 3.95
N GLY A 53 6.06 -4.16 4.84
CA GLY A 53 6.40 -4.80 6.12
C GLY A 53 5.91 -6.24 6.25
N TYR A 54 5.85 -7.02 5.17
CA TYR A 54 5.28 -8.38 5.25
C TYR A 54 6.05 -9.27 6.25
N GLY A 55 5.32 -9.91 7.16
CA GLY A 55 5.89 -10.79 8.20
C GLY A 55 6.63 -10.05 9.32
N LYS A 56 6.51 -8.73 9.41
CA LYS A 56 7.14 -7.92 10.47
C LYS A 56 6.09 -7.04 11.17
N PRO A 57 6.14 -6.91 12.50
CA PRO A 57 5.27 -5.98 13.20
C PRO A 57 5.56 -4.56 12.74
N THR A 58 4.49 -3.78 12.58
CA THR A 58 4.56 -2.39 12.16
C THR A 58 3.48 -1.63 12.92
N GLY A 59 3.86 -0.47 13.45
CA GLY A 59 2.99 0.39 14.24
C GLY A 59 3.38 1.84 13.99
N PHE A 60 2.44 2.62 13.49
CA PHE A 60 2.57 4.06 13.36
C PHE A 60 1.61 4.67 14.37
N GLY A 61 2.15 5.21 15.47
CA GLY A 61 1.40 5.97 16.46
C GLY A 61 1.51 7.45 16.16
N ILE A 62 0.37 8.13 16.09
CA ILE A 62 0.26 9.59 16.05
C ILE A 62 -0.34 10.09 17.36
#